data_AF-A0A832WQ38-F1
#
_entry.id   AF-A0A832WQ38-F1
#
_cell.length_a   1.000
_cell.length_b   1.000
_cell.length_c   1.000
_cell.angle_alpha   90.00
_cell.angle_beta   90.00
_cell.angle_gamma   90.00
#
_symmetry.space_group_name_H-M   'P 1'
#
loop_
_entity.id
_entity.type
_entity.pdbx_description
1 polymer ?
#
loop_
_entity_poly.entity_id
_entity_poly.type
_entity_poly.pdbx_seq_one_letter_code
_entity_poly.pdbx_strand_id
1 'polypeptide(L)'
;MKKLACMLLSLLFILPLASAYGVTFYNPTMNPQDGTLFEKVDQGKLYDVIIDKDGIDLRKVSFKVNKDSTTAGITVYHLVAVPPILPELESTYETLEFRYGGFATHEVTHLRFEFRVAKDWLSDQSVPRDTVAMHWHDEMLDAWEPLSTKITGEDGSYVYYSASLDQGARYFAVAKSASGEKAEAPAPAPQKVVASEPVKPAPAPAEPEVVVQPEPAPVAAPAPTPQPAAVPQPQHVGGPATVDIAPEEKG
;
A
#
# COMPACT_ATOMS: atom_id res chain seq x y z
N MET A 1 -8.14 2.34 -83.66
CA MET A 1 -8.44 0.94 -84.02
C MET A 1 -7.30 0.05 -83.53
N LYS A 2 -7.64 -1.05 -82.81
CA LYS A 2 -6.92 -2.34 -82.65
C LYS A 2 -5.47 -2.28 -82.08
N LYS A 3 -5.24 -2.74 -80.84
CA LYS A 3 -5.08 -4.13 -80.33
C LYS A 3 -3.71 -4.77 -80.65
N LEU A 4 -2.95 -5.06 -79.59
CA LEU A 4 -2.01 -6.18 -79.37
C LEU A 4 -1.87 -6.22 -77.82
N ALA A 5 -2.33 -7.17 -76.99
CA ALA A 5 -2.39 -8.63 -76.97
C ALA A 5 -1.04 -9.36 -76.79
N CYS A 6 -0.68 -9.67 -75.54
CA CYS A 6 0.09 -10.83 -75.04
C CYS A 6 0.11 -10.76 -73.50
N MET A 7 -0.77 -11.41 -72.73
CA MET A 7 -0.91 -12.83 -72.36
C MET A 7 0.12 -13.35 -71.33
N LEU A 8 -0.44 -13.92 -70.23
CA LEU A 8 0.16 -14.69 -69.12
C LEU A 8 1.04 -13.89 -68.13
N LEU A 9 0.95 -14.04 -66.80
CA LEU A 9 0.70 -15.24 -66.00
C LEU A 9 0.11 -14.85 -64.64
N SER A 10 -0.89 -15.61 -64.22
CA SER A 10 -1.57 -15.53 -62.93
C SER A 10 -0.63 -15.94 -61.79
N LEU A 11 -0.43 -15.06 -60.80
CA LEU A 11 0.00 -15.47 -59.47
C LEU A 11 -1.00 -14.90 -58.45
N LEU A 12 -1.93 -15.76 -58.03
CA LEU A 12 -2.68 -15.59 -56.79
C LEU A 12 -1.66 -15.58 -55.64
N PHE A 13 -1.37 -14.41 -55.08
CA PHE A 13 -0.75 -14.33 -53.78
C PHE A 13 -1.83 -14.65 -52.74
N ILE A 14 -1.85 -15.90 -52.30
CA ILE A 14 -2.52 -16.29 -51.05
C ILE A 14 -1.66 -15.69 -49.93
N LEU A 15 -2.07 -14.51 -49.44
CA LEU A 15 -1.53 -13.98 -48.19
C LEU A 15 -2.00 -14.88 -47.03
N PRO A 16 -1.10 -15.44 -46.21
CA PRO A 16 -1.51 -16.08 -44.98
C PRO A 16 -2.03 -15.02 -44.00
N LEU A 17 -3.30 -15.14 -43.58
CA LEU A 17 -3.80 -14.52 -42.36
C LEU A 17 -3.06 -15.16 -41.17
N ALA A 18 -1.93 -14.58 -40.78
CA ALA A 18 -1.35 -14.83 -39.47
C ALA A 18 -2.15 -14.03 -38.43
N SER A 19 -3.10 -14.70 -37.80
CA SER A 19 -3.63 -14.29 -36.49
C SER A 19 -2.47 -14.30 -35.50
N ALA A 20 -1.98 -13.11 -35.15
CA ALA A 20 -1.01 -12.90 -34.10
C ALA A 20 -1.57 -11.87 -33.13
N TYR A 21 -2.56 -12.28 -32.33
CA TYR A 21 -2.81 -11.65 -31.04
C TYR A 21 -1.62 -11.99 -30.13
N GLY A 22 -0.48 -11.33 -30.37
CA GLY A 22 0.62 -11.29 -29.43
C GLY A 22 0.18 -10.44 -28.26
N VAL A 23 -0.46 -11.05 -27.27
CA VAL A 23 -0.58 -10.46 -25.93
C VAL A 23 0.85 -10.41 -25.39
N THR A 24 1.54 -9.30 -25.62
CA THR A 24 2.78 -9.01 -24.92
C THR A 24 2.39 -8.85 -23.46
N PHE A 25 2.70 -9.86 -22.65
CA PHE A 25 2.62 -9.73 -21.20
C PHE A 25 3.59 -8.61 -20.81
N TYR A 26 3.03 -7.43 -20.56
CA TYR A 26 3.74 -6.35 -19.90
C TYR A 26 4.29 -6.93 -18.59
N ASN A 27 5.59 -7.15 -18.53
CA ASN A 27 6.30 -7.60 -17.35
C ASN A 27 7.05 -6.38 -16.82
N PRO A 28 6.35 -5.44 -16.15
CA PRO A 28 7.01 -4.30 -15.56
C PRO A 28 7.99 -4.87 -14.53
N THR A 29 9.23 -4.37 -14.56
CA THR A 29 10.18 -4.54 -13.47
C THR A 29 9.44 -4.27 -12.16
N MET A 30 9.11 -5.31 -11.40
CA MET A 30 8.30 -5.14 -10.19
C MET A 30 9.14 -4.37 -9.16
N ASN A 31 8.60 -3.21 -8.79
CA ASN A 31 9.06 -2.19 -7.84
C ASN A 31 9.01 -2.74 -6.40
N PRO A 32 9.36 -1.97 -5.33
CA PRO A 32 9.14 -2.45 -4.00
C PRO A 32 7.64 -2.75 -3.81
N GLN A 33 7.41 -3.83 -3.08
CA GLN A 33 6.11 -4.29 -2.66
C GLN A 33 6.13 -4.48 -1.15
N ASP A 34 4.99 -4.26 -0.53
CA ASP A 34 4.75 -4.58 0.86
C ASP A 34 3.35 -5.18 1.00
N GLY A 35 3.13 -6.02 1.99
CA GLY A 35 1.85 -6.68 2.11
C GLY A 35 1.70 -7.53 3.36
N THR A 36 0.44 -7.76 3.70
CA THR A 36 0.05 -8.53 4.88
C THR A 36 -0.86 -9.67 4.46
N LEU A 37 -0.52 -10.87 4.94
CA LEU A 37 -1.39 -12.04 4.90
C LEU A 37 -2.10 -12.17 6.25
N PHE A 38 -3.40 -12.43 6.19
CA PHE A 38 -4.27 -12.67 7.33
C PHE A 38 -4.74 -14.12 7.31
N GLU A 39 -4.55 -14.82 8.42
CA GLU A 39 -5.11 -16.17 8.61
C GLU A 39 -6.64 -16.16 8.54
N LYS A 40 -7.26 -15.08 9.01
CA LYS A 40 -8.71 -14.88 8.95
C LYS A 40 -9.05 -13.40 8.89
N VAL A 41 -10.03 -13.08 8.06
CA VAL A 41 -10.68 -11.77 8.01
C VAL A 41 -12.18 -11.98 8.13
N ASP A 42 -12.73 -11.51 9.24
CA ASP A 42 -14.16 -11.45 9.53
C ASP A 42 -14.83 -10.23 8.87
N GLN A 43 -16.03 -10.43 8.34
CA GLN A 43 -16.90 -9.41 7.76
C GLN A 43 -17.11 -8.23 8.71
N GLY A 44 -17.07 -7.01 8.16
CA GLY A 44 -17.41 -5.77 8.85
C GLY A 44 -16.37 -5.28 9.86
N LYS A 45 -15.40 -6.13 10.25
CA LYS A 45 -14.26 -5.75 11.09
C LYS A 45 -13.26 -4.91 10.28
N LEU A 46 -12.68 -3.91 10.94
CA LEU A 46 -11.64 -3.05 10.36
C LEU A 46 -10.27 -3.70 10.54
N TYR A 47 -9.49 -3.74 9.47
CA TYR A 47 -8.13 -4.26 9.43
C TYR A 47 -7.19 -3.15 9.02
N ASP A 48 -6.04 -3.10 9.68
CA ASP A 48 -4.98 -2.14 9.41
C ASP A 48 -3.76 -2.85 8.83
N VAL A 49 -3.18 -2.27 7.79
CA VAL A 49 -1.95 -2.70 7.14
C VAL A 49 -1.01 -1.52 7.21
N ILE A 50 0.06 -1.67 7.99
CA ILE A 50 1.15 -0.69 8.02
C ILE A 50 2.08 -1.03 6.87
N ILE A 51 2.40 -0.01 6.07
CA ILE A 51 3.33 -0.10 4.95
C ILE A 51 4.61 0.61 5.41
N ASP A 52 5.69 -0.15 5.53
CA ASP A 52 6.99 0.36 5.96
C ASP A 52 8.08 -0.15 5.02
N LYS A 53 7.95 0.28 3.77
CA LYS A 53 8.81 -0.15 2.68
C LYS A 53 9.42 1.04 1.95
N ASP A 54 10.75 1.07 1.88
CA ASP A 54 11.47 2.07 1.10
C ASP A 54 10.98 2.10 -0.35
N GLY A 55 10.73 3.33 -0.83
CA GLY A 55 10.21 3.57 -2.17
C GLY A 55 8.68 3.46 -2.29
N ILE A 56 7.94 3.35 -1.18
CA ILE A 56 6.49 3.48 -1.12
C ILE A 56 6.15 4.53 -0.05
N ASP A 57 5.45 5.61 -0.40
CA ASP A 57 5.11 6.67 0.56
C ASP A 57 3.67 6.57 1.12
N LEU A 58 2.91 5.58 0.67
CA LEU A 58 1.79 5.03 1.43
C LEU A 58 2.29 4.46 2.76
N ARG A 59 1.68 4.87 3.87
CA ARG A 59 2.07 4.50 5.24
C ARG A 59 1.12 3.51 5.88
N LYS A 60 -0.17 3.63 5.56
CA LYS A 60 -1.21 2.78 6.13
C LYS A 60 -2.38 2.62 5.19
N VAL A 61 -2.93 1.41 5.16
CA VAL A 61 -4.24 1.10 4.58
C VAL A 61 -5.11 0.50 5.67
N SER A 62 -6.30 1.05 5.87
CA SER A 62 -7.35 0.42 6.66
C SER A 62 -8.48 -0.02 5.75
N PHE A 63 -9.06 -1.19 5.98
CA PHE A 63 -10.16 -1.70 5.16
C PHE A 63 -11.10 -2.60 5.95
N LYS A 64 -12.30 -2.80 5.41
CA LYS A 64 -13.26 -3.82 5.83
C LYS A 64 -13.53 -4.75 4.65
N VAL A 65 -14.06 -5.93 4.94
CA VAL A 65 -14.64 -6.82 3.92
C VAL A 65 -16.12 -7.05 4.19
N ASN A 66 -16.89 -7.30 3.15
CA ASN A 66 -18.31 -7.62 3.26
C ASN A 66 -18.60 -9.13 3.35
N LYS A 67 -17.56 -9.97 3.38
CA LYS A 67 -17.64 -11.42 3.47
C LYS A 67 -16.41 -11.99 4.18
N ASP A 68 -16.64 -12.99 5.01
CA ASP A 68 -15.56 -13.71 5.72
C ASP A 68 -14.58 -14.39 4.74
N SER A 69 -13.30 -14.43 5.11
CA SER A 69 -12.26 -15.16 4.39
C SER A 69 -11.26 -15.81 5.34
N THR A 70 -10.81 -17.02 5.01
CA THR A 70 -9.83 -17.82 5.76
C THR A 70 -8.43 -17.80 5.15
N THR A 71 -8.22 -17.00 4.10
CA THR A 71 -6.91 -16.87 3.46
C THR A 71 -6.84 -15.50 2.79
N ALA A 72 -6.86 -14.46 3.60
CA ALA A 72 -7.01 -13.10 3.15
C ALA A 72 -5.65 -12.41 3.01
N GLY A 73 -5.47 -11.56 2.01
CA GLY A 73 -4.22 -10.82 1.87
C GLY A 73 -4.40 -9.55 1.07
N ILE A 74 -3.54 -8.59 1.35
CA ILE A 74 -3.39 -7.37 0.55
C ILE A 74 -1.92 -7.14 0.32
N THR A 75 -1.56 -6.94 -0.94
CA THR A 75 -0.20 -6.57 -1.35
C THR A 75 -0.28 -5.28 -2.14
N VAL A 76 0.52 -4.31 -1.73
CA VAL A 76 0.67 -3.03 -2.40
C VAL A 76 1.97 -3.05 -3.19
N TYR A 77 1.87 -2.74 -4.47
CA TYR A 77 3.00 -2.58 -5.37
C TYR A 77 3.10 -1.11 -5.75
N HIS A 78 4.28 -0.51 -5.59
CA HIS A 78 4.55 0.73 -6.32
C HIS A 78 4.73 0.38 -7.80
N LEU A 79 4.31 1.23 -8.74
CA LEU A 79 4.48 1.00 -10.18
C LEU A 79 5.48 2.02 -10.74
N VAL A 80 6.70 1.58 -11.10
CA VAL A 80 7.70 2.45 -11.74
C VAL A 80 7.21 2.93 -13.11
N ALA A 81 6.47 2.05 -13.78
CA ALA A 81 5.94 2.30 -15.11
C ALA A 81 4.45 1.97 -15.11
N VAL A 82 3.65 3.00 -15.38
CA VAL A 82 2.20 2.91 -15.46
C VAL A 82 1.81 1.94 -16.58
N PRO A 83 0.99 0.92 -16.29
CA PRO A 83 0.51 -0.01 -17.32
C PRO A 83 -0.14 0.76 -18.48
N PRO A 84 0.12 0.38 -19.76
CA PRO A 84 -0.46 1.07 -20.92
C PRO A 84 -2.00 1.08 -20.98
N ILE A 85 -2.64 0.27 -20.14
CA ILE A 85 -4.09 0.19 -19.99
C ILE A 85 -4.67 1.30 -19.13
N LEU A 86 -3.85 2.01 -18.35
CA LEU A 86 -4.32 3.11 -17.51
C LEU A 86 -4.20 4.43 -18.28
N PRO A 87 -5.21 5.31 -18.20
CA PRO A 87 -5.08 6.66 -18.73
C PRO A 87 -3.95 7.40 -18.02
N GLU A 88 -3.28 8.30 -18.74
CA GLU A 88 -2.22 9.12 -18.16
C GLU A 88 -2.78 10.11 -17.13
N LEU A 89 -2.05 10.29 -16.04
CA LEU A 89 -2.37 11.25 -14.99
C LEU A 89 -1.20 12.22 -14.82
N GLU A 90 -1.45 13.48 -15.14
CA GLU A 90 -0.47 14.56 -15.05
C GLU A 90 0.01 14.79 -13.62
N SER A 91 1.29 15.18 -13.46
CA SER A 91 1.87 15.52 -12.16
C SER A 91 1.68 14.42 -11.10
N THR A 92 1.96 13.18 -11.48
CA THR A 92 1.87 12.01 -10.60
C THR A 92 3.13 11.88 -9.73
N TYR A 93 2.92 11.72 -8.43
CA TYR A 93 3.97 11.45 -7.43
C TYR A 93 4.30 9.96 -7.37
N GLU A 94 3.29 9.13 -7.19
CA GLU A 94 3.40 7.67 -7.15
C GLU A 94 2.14 7.02 -7.71
N THR A 95 2.29 5.84 -8.31
CA THR A 95 1.17 4.99 -8.76
C THR A 95 1.27 3.63 -8.07
N LEU A 96 0.15 3.13 -7.54
CA LEU A 96 0.08 1.92 -6.73
C LEU A 96 -0.87 0.90 -7.34
N GLU A 97 -0.49 -0.38 -7.28
CA GLU A 97 -1.39 -1.51 -7.54
C GLU A 97 -1.66 -2.26 -6.24
N PHE A 98 -2.93 -2.49 -5.96
CA PHE A 98 -3.41 -3.29 -4.84
C PHE A 98 -3.83 -4.65 -5.39
N ARG A 99 -3.23 -5.71 -4.83
CA ARG A 99 -3.66 -7.09 -5.11
C ARG A 99 -4.27 -7.69 -3.87
N TYR A 100 -5.45 -8.25 -4.05
CA TYR A 100 -6.22 -8.90 -3.00
C TYR A 100 -6.10 -10.42 -3.15
N GLY A 101 -5.86 -11.10 -2.03
CA GLY A 101 -5.88 -12.55 -1.91
C GLY A 101 -7.05 -12.98 -1.04
N GLY A 102 -7.77 -14.03 -1.44
CA GLY A 102 -8.86 -14.61 -0.63
C GLY A 102 -10.18 -13.86 -0.60
N PHE A 103 -10.28 -12.72 -1.28
CA PHE A 103 -11.52 -12.00 -1.55
C PHE A 103 -11.37 -11.20 -2.86
N ALA A 104 -12.50 -10.93 -3.51
CA ALA A 104 -12.55 -10.13 -4.73
C ALA A 104 -12.48 -8.62 -4.40
N THR A 105 -12.08 -7.79 -5.36
CA THR A 105 -12.00 -6.33 -5.19
C THR A 105 -13.32 -5.72 -4.70
N HIS A 106 -14.47 -6.17 -5.22
CA HIS A 106 -15.79 -5.67 -4.82
C HIS A 106 -16.25 -6.15 -3.42
N GLU A 107 -15.51 -7.09 -2.80
CA GLU A 107 -15.76 -7.52 -1.43
C GLU A 107 -15.05 -6.61 -0.41
N VAL A 108 -14.08 -5.80 -0.85
CA VAL A 108 -13.40 -4.80 -0.03
C VAL A 108 -14.24 -3.52 0.06
N THR A 109 -14.34 -2.95 1.25
CA THR A 109 -15.10 -1.73 1.52
C THR A 109 -14.39 -0.85 2.54
N HIS A 110 -14.80 0.41 2.64
CA HIS A 110 -14.29 1.37 3.63
C HIS A 110 -12.76 1.48 3.65
N LEU A 111 -12.14 1.56 2.47
CA LEU A 111 -10.73 1.83 2.34
C LEU A 111 -10.41 3.22 2.93
N ARG A 112 -9.40 3.27 3.78
CA ARG A 112 -8.79 4.50 4.28
C ARG A 112 -7.29 4.40 4.10
N PHE A 113 -6.70 5.51 3.75
CA PHE A 113 -5.29 5.58 3.41
C PHE A 113 -4.65 6.70 4.19
N GLU A 114 -3.45 6.46 4.69
CA GLU A 114 -2.56 7.49 5.19
C GLU A 114 -1.28 7.42 4.35
N PHE A 115 -0.92 8.55 3.74
CA PHE A 115 0.23 8.66 2.86
C PHE A 115 0.92 10.00 3.07
N ARG A 116 2.12 10.14 2.54
CA ARG A 116 2.89 11.37 2.60
C ARG A 116 3.43 11.76 1.23
N VAL A 117 3.71 13.04 1.05
CA VAL A 117 4.34 13.55 -0.17
C VAL A 117 5.53 14.41 0.20
N ALA A 118 6.66 14.17 -0.46
CA ALA A 118 7.88 14.93 -0.24
C ALA A 118 7.68 16.41 -0.60
N LYS A 119 8.14 17.31 0.26
CA LYS A 119 8.07 18.77 0.04
C LYS A 119 8.89 19.20 -1.18
N ASP A 120 10.02 18.53 -1.43
CA ASP A 120 10.86 18.81 -2.59
C ASP A 120 10.12 18.51 -3.90
N TRP A 121 9.41 17.38 -3.98
CA TRP A 121 8.59 17.05 -5.14
C TRP A 121 7.47 18.09 -5.38
N LEU A 122 6.80 18.52 -4.31
CA LEU A 122 5.77 19.57 -4.41
C LEU A 122 6.34 20.87 -4.97
N SER A 123 7.53 21.27 -4.50
CA SER A 123 8.23 22.45 -4.98
C SER A 123 8.66 22.30 -6.45
N ASP A 124 9.31 21.19 -6.79
CA ASP A 124 9.85 20.92 -8.12
C ASP A 124 8.74 20.86 -9.18
N GLN A 125 7.60 20.27 -8.84
CA GLN A 125 6.44 20.18 -9.74
C GLN A 125 5.52 21.41 -9.68
N SER A 126 5.85 22.42 -8.85
CA SER A 126 4.99 23.59 -8.62
C SER A 126 3.54 23.20 -8.24
N VAL A 127 3.41 22.18 -7.40
CA VAL A 127 2.13 21.64 -6.92
C VAL A 127 1.82 22.24 -5.55
N PRO A 128 0.76 23.06 -5.41
CA PRO A 128 0.31 23.51 -4.11
C PRO A 128 -0.09 22.31 -3.23
N ARG A 129 0.39 22.28 -1.97
CA ARG A 129 0.19 21.14 -1.05
C ARG A 129 -1.29 20.79 -0.83
N ASP A 130 -2.16 21.77 -0.96
CA ASP A 130 -3.60 21.70 -0.83
C ASP A 130 -4.31 21.27 -2.12
N THR A 131 -3.58 20.96 -3.20
CA THR A 131 -4.13 20.41 -4.44
C THR A 131 -3.75 18.95 -4.65
N VAL A 132 -3.04 18.33 -3.71
CA VAL A 132 -2.71 16.91 -3.76
C VAL A 132 -3.95 16.10 -3.43
N ALA A 133 -4.24 15.10 -4.26
CA ALA A 133 -5.24 14.09 -3.98
C ALA A 133 -4.70 12.71 -4.31
N MET A 134 -5.20 11.71 -3.59
CA MET A 134 -5.12 10.34 -4.09
C MET A 134 -6.30 10.09 -5.02
N HIS A 135 -6.04 9.45 -6.14
CA HIS A 135 -7.01 9.07 -7.15
C HIS A 135 -7.16 7.56 -7.15
N TRP A 136 -8.34 7.08 -7.51
CA TRP A 136 -8.58 5.68 -7.84
C TRP A 136 -8.96 5.58 -9.32
N HIS A 137 -8.55 4.49 -9.98
CA HIS A 137 -8.98 4.24 -11.35
C HIS A 137 -10.35 3.57 -11.33
N ASP A 138 -11.33 4.25 -11.91
CA ASP A 138 -12.64 3.68 -12.20
C ASP A 138 -12.56 2.89 -13.51
N GLU A 139 -12.50 1.56 -13.39
CA GLU A 139 -12.43 0.66 -14.55
C GLU A 139 -13.69 0.74 -15.45
N MET A 140 -14.84 1.20 -14.92
CA MET A 140 -16.06 1.35 -15.70
C MET A 140 -16.07 2.64 -16.53
N LEU A 141 -15.54 3.72 -15.98
CA LEU A 141 -15.42 5.01 -16.66
C LEU A 141 -14.12 5.15 -17.46
N ASP A 142 -13.18 4.24 -17.24
CA ASP A 142 -11.81 4.30 -17.74
C ASP A 142 -11.15 5.66 -17.43
N ALA A 143 -11.28 6.08 -16.17
CA ALA A 143 -10.88 7.41 -15.72
C ALA A 143 -10.30 7.39 -14.31
N TRP A 144 -9.44 8.37 -14.02
CA TRP A 144 -9.00 8.65 -12.66
C TRP A 144 -9.99 9.54 -11.96
N GLU A 145 -10.49 9.08 -10.83
CA GLU A 145 -11.43 9.82 -9.99
C GLU A 145 -10.72 10.24 -8.68
N PRO A 146 -10.72 11.53 -8.32
CA PRO A 146 -10.08 12.00 -7.10
C PRO A 146 -10.87 11.51 -5.88
N LEU A 147 -10.13 11.12 -4.84
CA LEU A 147 -10.69 10.83 -3.52
C LEU A 147 -10.66 12.09 -2.66
N SER A 148 -11.67 12.21 -1.79
CA SER A 148 -11.68 13.26 -0.77
C SER A 148 -10.44 13.11 0.11
N THR A 149 -9.51 14.05 -0.05
CA THR A 149 -8.18 14.02 0.57
C THR A 149 -8.06 15.17 1.56
N LYS A 150 -7.48 14.89 2.73
CA LYS A 150 -7.28 15.88 3.80
C LYS A 150 -5.82 15.90 4.21
N ILE A 151 -5.30 17.08 4.49
CA ILE A 151 -3.98 17.21 5.11
C ILE A 151 -4.13 16.82 6.59
N THR A 152 -3.27 15.93 7.09
CA THR A 152 -3.29 15.49 8.49
C THR A 152 -2.14 16.05 9.30
N GLY A 153 -1.09 16.55 8.64
CA GLY A 153 0.05 17.18 9.28
C GLY A 153 1.18 17.48 8.30
N GLU A 154 2.29 17.98 8.83
CA GLU A 154 3.54 18.15 8.08
C GLU A 154 4.73 18.05 9.03
N ASP A 155 5.89 17.68 8.48
CA ASP A 155 7.18 17.75 9.18
C ASP A 155 8.20 18.53 8.35
N GLY A 156 9.50 18.36 8.63
CA GLY A 156 10.56 19.04 7.88
C GLY A 156 10.67 18.63 6.41
N SER A 157 10.21 17.43 6.03
CA SER A 157 10.47 16.83 4.72
C SER A 157 9.20 16.45 3.96
N TYR A 158 8.07 16.28 4.64
CA TYR A 158 6.84 15.72 4.10
C TYR A 158 5.60 16.52 4.50
N VAL A 159 4.58 16.45 3.66
CA VAL A 159 3.19 16.74 4.01
C VAL A 159 2.44 15.42 4.11
N TYR A 160 1.62 15.26 5.14
CA TYR A 160 0.85 14.04 5.40
C TYR A 160 -0.61 14.22 5.03
N TYR A 161 -1.18 13.16 4.47
CA TYR A 161 -2.53 13.15 3.95
C TYR A 161 -3.30 11.93 4.40
N SER A 162 -4.63 12.06 4.40
CA SER A 162 -5.56 10.95 4.50
C SER A 162 -6.60 11.02 3.40
N ALA A 163 -7.00 9.87 2.87
CA ALA A 163 -8.09 9.75 1.90
C ALA A 163 -8.96 8.53 2.22
N SER A 164 -10.17 8.48 1.65
CA SER A 164 -11.08 7.35 1.84
C SER A 164 -11.89 7.03 0.60
N LEU A 165 -12.19 5.75 0.42
CA LEU A 165 -13.05 5.19 -0.63
C LEU A 165 -13.93 4.10 -0.03
N ASP A 166 -15.23 4.12 -0.29
CA ASP A 166 -16.17 3.16 0.34
C ASP A 166 -16.18 1.78 -0.32
N GLN A 167 -15.51 1.63 -1.47
CA GLN A 167 -15.39 0.39 -2.25
C GLN A 167 -13.92 0.02 -2.48
N GLY A 168 -13.67 -1.23 -2.85
CA GLY A 168 -12.36 -1.68 -3.30
C GLY A 168 -12.03 -1.15 -4.70
N ALA A 169 -10.75 -0.88 -4.93
CA ALA A 169 -10.19 -0.61 -6.26
C ALA A 169 -8.80 -1.24 -6.37
N ARG A 170 -8.33 -1.45 -7.60
CA ARG A 170 -7.02 -2.06 -7.87
C ARG A 170 -5.91 -1.03 -8.03
N TYR A 171 -6.18 0.09 -8.69
CA TYR A 171 -5.15 1.07 -9.00
C TYR A 171 -5.43 2.39 -8.31
N PHE A 172 -4.36 2.96 -7.75
CA PHE A 172 -4.38 4.26 -7.09
C PHE A 172 -3.22 5.11 -7.57
N ALA A 173 -3.35 6.42 -7.52
CA ALA A 173 -2.26 7.34 -7.82
C ALA A 173 -2.32 8.56 -6.92
N VAL A 174 -1.19 9.00 -6.40
CA VAL A 174 -1.06 10.30 -5.72
C VAL A 174 -0.63 11.31 -6.76
N ALA A 175 -1.43 12.34 -6.98
CA ALA A 175 -1.18 13.34 -8.01
C ALA A 175 -1.80 14.69 -7.65
N LYS A 176 -1.53 15.69 -8.49
CA LYS A 176 -2.24 16.97 -8.45
C LYS A 176 -3.69 16.79 -8.92
N SER A 177 -4.65 17.20 -8.10
CA SER A 177 -6.06 17.28 -8.48
C SER A 177 -6.29 18.52 -9.35
N ALA A 178 -6.92 18.32 -10.52
CA ALA A 178 -7.35 19.40 -11.41
C ALA A 178 -8.71 20.00 -10.99
N SER A 179 -9.51 19.24 -10.25
CA SER A 179 -10.76 19.73 -9.68
C SER A 179 -10.43 20.69 -8.55
N GLY A 180 -11.04 21.87 -8.50
CA GLY A 180 -10.85 22.88 -7.43
C GLY A 180 -11.24 22.41 -6.02
N GLU A 181 -11.42 21.11 -5.82
CA GLU A 181 -11.53 20.43 -4.54
C GLU A 181 -10.15 20.41 -3.87
N LYS A 182 -9.84 21.55 -3.28
CA LYS A 182 -8.70 21.76 -2.41
C LYS A 182 -8.78 20.79 -1.24
N ALA A 183 -7.71 20.05 -1.00
CA ALA A 183 -7.55 19.21 0.17
C ALA A 183 -7.89 20.02 1.42
N GLU A 184 -8.85 19.53 2.19
CA GLU A 184 -9.34 20.24 3.36
C GLU A 184 -8.19 20.27 4.37
N ALA A 185 -7.70 21.48 4.68
CA ALA A 185 -6.73 21.66 5.75
C ALA A 185 -7.37 21.16 7.04
N PRO A 186 -6.60 20.53 7.95
CA PRO A 186 -7.14 20.11 9.23
C PRO A 186 -7.69 21.38 9.89
N ALA A 187 -8.99 21.38 10.19
CA ALA A 187 -9.61 22.48 10.90
C ALA A 187 -8.72 22.79 12.12
N PRO A 188 -8.34 24.05 12.36
CA PRO A 188 -7.53 24.38 13.53
C PRO A 188 -8.23 23.76 14.72
N ALA A 189 -7.57 22.81 15.37
CA ALA A 189 -8.11 22.14 16.54
C ALA A 189 -8.69 23.23 17.44
N PRO A 190 -9.93 23.11 17.93
CA PRO A 190 -10.51 24.13 18.79
C PRO A 190 -9.50 24.36 19.88
N GLN A 191 -8.85 25.53 19.85
CA GLN A 191 -7.97 25.96 20.91
C GLN A 191 -8.86 25.88 22.13
N LYS A 192 -8.61 24.88 22.98
CA LYS A 192 -9.20 24.82 24.30
C LYS A 192 -8.76 26.12 24.92
N VAL A 193 -9.63 27.13 24.87
CA VAL A 193 -9.46 28.37 25.60
C VAL A 193 -9.30 27.87 27.02
N VAL A 194 -8.05 27.90 27.49
CA VAL A 194 -7.76 27.75 28.90
C VAL A 194 -8.42 28.97 29.49
N ALA A 195 -9.71 28.83 29.82
CA ALA A 195 -10.40 29.74 30.68
C ALA A 195 -9.53 29.77 31.92
N SER A 196 -8.82 30.87 32.11
CA SER A 196 -8.08 31.18 33.30
C SER A 196 -9.04 30.96 34.46
N GLU A 197 -8.89 29.84 35.17
CA GLU A 197 -9.59 29.66 36.42
C GLU A 197 -9.23 30.86 37.30
N PRO A 198 -10.21 31.53 37.92
CA PRO A 198 -9.91 32.56 38.90
C PRO A 198 -9.08 31.90 40.00
N VAL A 199 -7.84 32.39 40.15
CA VAL A 199 -6.92 32.01 41.23
C VAL A 199 -7.67 32.22 42.55
N LYS A 200 -8.11 31.11 43.14
CA LYS A 200 -8.59 31.07 44.52
C LYS A 200 -7.46 31.59 45.42
N PRO A 201 -7.71 32.51 46.36
CA PRO A 201 -6.69 32.99 47.28
C PRO A 201 -6.03 31.81 47.99
N ALA A 202 -4.69 31.80 47.95
CA ALA A 202 -3.85 30.84 48.64
C ALA A 202 -4.20 30.77 50.13
N PRO A 203 -4.45 29.58 50.70
CA PRO A 203 -4.38 29.38 52.13
C PRO A 203 -2.96 29.70 52.63
N ALA A 204 -2.90 30.33 53.81
CA ALA A 204 -1.67 30.70 54.49
C ALA A 204 -0.70 29.50 54.68
N PRO A 205 0.62 29.75 54.74
CA PRO A 205 1.64 28.72 54.87
C PRO A 205 1.42 27.86 56.12
N ALA A 206 1.13 26.57 55.91
CA ALA A 206 1.28 25.57 56.95
C ALA A 206 2.77 25.29 57.16
N GLU A 207 3.11 25.22 58.44
CA GLU A 207 4.38 24.94 59.09
C GLU A 207 5.09 23.70 58.49
N PRO A 208 6.44 23.68 58.42
CA PRO A 208 7.19 22.60 57.77
C PRO A 208 7.06 21.28 58.51
N GLU A 209 6.32 20.33 57.92
CA GLU A 209 6.37 18.94 58.34
C GLU A 209 7.70 18.29 57.94
N VAL A 210 8.26 17.60 58.92
CA VAL A 210 9.56 16.95 58.95
C VAL A 210 9.72 15.95 57.82
N VAL A 211 10.80 16.10 57.05
CA VAL A 211 11.25 15.16 56.02
C VAL A 211 11.62 13.83 56.69
N VAL A 212 10.74 12.83 56.60
CA VAL A 212 11.12 11.44 56.84
C VAL A 212 11.57 10.85 55.51
N GLN A 213 12.88 10.77 55.36
CA GLN A 213 13.58 10.12 54.26
C GLN A 213 13.25 8.61 54.29
N PRO A 214 12.58 8.02 53.28
CA PRO A 214 12.48 6.58 53.20
C PRO A 214 13.85 5.98 52.89
N GLU A 215 14.21 5.01 53.73
CA GLU A 215 15.38 4.14 53.70
C GLU A 215 15.57 3.49 52.32
N PRO A 216 16.79 3.47 51.75
CA PRO A 216 17.05 2.81 50.48
C PRO A 216 16.85 1.29 50.63
N ALA A 217 15.92 0.76 49.84
CA ALA A 217 15.70 -0.68 49.71
C ALA A 217 16.97 -1.39 49.21
N PRO A 218 17.20 -2.64 49.66
CA PRO A 218 18.46 -3.36 49.45
C PRO A 218 18.73 -3.66 47.98
N VAL A 219 19.97 -3.43 47.58
CA VAL A 219 20.54 -3.77 46.26
C VAL A 219 20.30 -5.25 45.97
N ALA A 220 19.53 -5.52 44.92
CA ALA A 220 19.31 -6.87 44.42
C ALA A 220 20.64 -7.50 43.99
N ALA A 221 20.87 -8.73 44.45
CA ALA A 221 22.02 -9.54 44.09
C ALA A 221 22.08 -9.80 42.57
N PRO A 222 23.28 -9.89 41.96
CA PRO A 222 23.42 -10.17 40.54
C PRO A 222 22.89 -11.56 40.18
N ALA A 223 22.14 -11.62 39.08
CA ALA A 223 21.58 -12.84 38.51
C ALA A 223 22.68 -13.86 38.13
N PRO A 224 22.41 -15.17 38.26
CA PRO A 224 23.35 -16.20 37.83
C PRO A 224 23.56 -16.16 36.33
N THR A 225 24.82 -16.31 35.92
CA THR A 225 25.28 -16.36 34.53
C THR A 225 24.59 -17.51 33.77
N PRO A 226 24.08 -17.28 32.54
CA PRO A 226 23.47 -18.34 31.75
C PRO A 226 24.51 -19.41 31.38
N GLN A 227 24.20 -20.66 31.76
CA GLN A 227 24.95 -21.85 31.39
C GLN A 227 24.83 -22.09 29.86
N PRO A 228 25.94 -22.30 29.13
CA PRO A 228 25.90 -22.53 27.68
C PRO A 228 25.05 -23.76 27.32
N ALA A 229 24.12 -23.57 26.39
CA ALA A 229 23.30 -24.64 25.83
C ALA A 229 24.18 -25.71 25.16
N ALA A 230 23.89 -26.97 25.46
CA ALA A 230 24.55 -28.12 24.87
C ALA A 230 24.35 -28.15 23.34
N VAL A 231 25.46 -28.28 22.62
CA VAL A 231 25.49 -28.46 21.16
C VAL A 231 24.81 -29.80 20.82
N PRO A 232 23.76 -29.82 19.97
CA PRO A 232 23.14 -31.07 19.55
C PRO A 232 24.11 -31.88 18.67
N GLN A 233 24.28 -33.16 19.01
CA GLN A 233 25.05 -34.13 18.22
C GLN A 233 24.42 -34.34 16.83
N PRO A 234 25.22 -34.48 15.76
CA PRO A 234 24.71 -34.73 14.42
C PRO A 234 24.07 -36.13 14.35
N GLN A 235 22.80 -36.16 13.93
CA GLN A 235 22.07 -37.39 13.70
C GLN A 235 22.60 -38.10 12.45
N HIS A 236 22.77 -39.41 12.59
CA HIS A 236 23.23 -40.34 11.57
C HIS A 236 22.34 -40.33 10.32
N VAL A 237 22.96 -40.16 9.16
CA VAL A 237 22.38 -40.32 7.82
C VAL A 237 22.14 -41.80 7.54
N GLY A 238 20.88 -42.25 7.49
CA GLY A 238 20.46 -43.44 6.72
C GLY A 238 20.18 -42.97 5.29
N GLY A 239 20.77 -43.51 4.23
CA GLY A 239 20.65 -44.89 3.74
C GLY A 239 19.88 -44.81 2.40
N PRO A 240 20.45 -45.23 1.26
CA PRO A 240 19.84 -44.98 -0.05
C PRO A 240 18.61 -45.86 -0.29
N ALA A 241 17.49 -45.23 -0.66
CA ALA A 241 16.28 -45.90 -1.11
C ALA A 241 16.48 -46.48 -2.52
N THR A 242 16.19 -47.77 -2.65
CA THR A 242 16.12 -48.53 -3.89
C THR A 242 14.97 -47.99 -4.76
N VAL A 243 15.26 -47.62 -6.00
CA VAL A 243 14.25 -47.23 -7.01
C VAL A 243 13.86 -48.49 -7.78
N ASP A 244 12.63 -48.95 -7.57
CA ASP A 244 11.99 -49.95 -8.43
C ASP A 244 11.51 -49.31 -9.73
N ILE A 245 12.02 -49.82 -10.84
CA ILE A 245 11.66 -49.46 -12.22
C ILE A 245 10.51 -50.37 -12.66
N ALA A 246 9.35 -49.79 -12.95
CA ALA A 246 8.25 -50.50 -13.61
C ALA A 246 8.36 -50.35 -15.15
N PRO A 247 7.99 -51.38 -15.93
CA PRO A 247 8.16 -51.36 -17.38
C PRO A 247 7.00 -50.68 -18.13
N GLU A 248 7.40 -50.07 -19.24
CA GLU A 248 6.64 -49.44 -20.31
C GLU A 248 5.77 -50.48 -21.07
N GLU A 249 4.45 -50.32 -21.08
CA GLU A 249 3.57 -51.04 -22.01
C GLU A 249 3.27 -50.17 -23.23
N LYS A 250 3.60 -50.72 -24.40
CA LYS A 250 3.21 -50.22 -25.72
C LYS A 250 1.84 -50.79 -26.08
N GLY A 251 0.93 -49.92 -26.51
CA GLY A 251 -0.31 -50.24 -27.21
C GLY A 251 -0.72 -49.06 -28.09
#